data_AF-A0A6C1EFU9-F1
#
_entry.id   AF-A0A6C1EFU9-F1
#
_cell.length_a   1.000
_cell.length_b   1.000
_cell.length_c   1.000
_cell.angle_alpha   90.00
_cell.angle_beta   90.00
_cell.angle_gamma   90.00
#
_symmetry.space_group_name_H-M   'P 1'
#
loop_
_entity.id
_entity.type
_entity.pdbx_description
1 polymer ?
#
loop_
_entity_poly.entity_id
_entity_poly.type
_entity_poly.pdbx_seq_one_letter_code
_entity_poly.pdbx_strand_id
1 'polypeptide(L)'
;MNIVSEHIGRKIVGVGVDIVHLPRFARLLEKYSPLDPAGRLTFKKIAQKFMHEKERAHLRNLLNEEQHLSPSLYRYMAGIWALKECSLKALCCHISKHDLPPAQVVYSRMLYKTQNSAGVPKLEYDKMFEQEYPKYQQFSKKYGSFFSTHEFLVSLSHDKDYLIAIVNLVER
;
A
#
# COMPACT_ATOMS: atom_id res chain seq x y z
N MET A 1 -33.58 -25.00 21.35
CA MET A 1 -33.17 -23.61 21.64
C MET A 1 -32.19 -23.20 20.56
N ASN A 2 -32.66 -22.46 19.56
CA ASN A 2 -31.81 -21.90 18.53
C ASN A 2 -31.12 -20.67 19.12
N ILE A 3 -29.83 -20.79 19.42
CA ILE A 3 -28.99 -19.62 19.66
C ILE A 3 -28.73 -19.04 18.27
N VAL A 4 -29.57 -18.07 17.91
CA VAL A 4 -29.32 -17.19 16.77
C VAL A 4 -28.03 -16.44 17.09
N SER A 5 -26.96 -16.76 16.37
CA SER A 5 -25.70 -16.00 16.39
C SER A 5 -25.90 -14.67 15.66
N GLU A 6 -26.76 -13.82 16.18
CA GLU A 6 -27.01 -12.45 15.73
C GLU A 6 -25.89 -11.56 16.25
N HIS A 7 -24.73 -11.66 15.59
CA HIS A 7 -23.67 -10.67 15.39
C HIS A 7 -22.37 -11.40 15.02
N ILE A 8 -22.34 -11.98 13.82
CA ILE A 8 -21.09 -12.46 13.25
C ILE A 8 -20.33 -11.21 12.80
N GLY A 9 -19.43 -10.73 13.65
CA GLY A 9 -18.47 -9.69 13.28
C GLY A 9 -17.73 -10.10 11.99
N ARG A 10 -17.27 -9.11 11.23
CA ARG A 10 -16.60 -9.35 9.94
C ARG A 10 -15.43 -10.30 10.12
N LYS A 11 -15.40 -11.37 9.33
CA LYS A 11 -14.35 -12.39 9.43
C LYS A 11 -13.03 -11.82 8.92
N ILE A 12 -12.00 -11.90 9.77
CA ILE A 12 -10.62 -11.55 9.41
C ILE A 12 -9.98 -12.78 8.75
N VAL A 13 -9.52 -12.63 7.50
CA VAL A 13 -8.88 -13.70 6.74
C VAL A 13 -7.35 -13.55 6.67
N GLY A 14 -6.83 -12.40 7.10
CA GLY A 14 -5.39 -12.17 7.16
C GLY A 14 -5.04 -10.88 7.89
N VAL A 15 -3.86 -10.87 8.50
CA VAL A 15 -3.33 -9.71 9.23
C VAL A 15 -1.88 -9.48 8.82
N GLY A 16 -1.52 -8.21 8.63
CA GLY A 16 -0.15 -7.79 8.38
C GLY A 16 0.23 -6.61 9.26
N VAL A 17 1.44 -6.66 9.80
CA VAL A 17 2.03 -5.59 10.60
C VAL A 17 3.43 -5.29 10.07
N ASP A 18 3.77 -4.01 10.01
CA ASP A 18 5.08 -3.53 9.56
C ASP A 18 5.49 -2.27 10.32
N ILE A 19 6.79 -2.15 10.58
CA ILE A 19 7.39 -0.98 11.22
C ILE A 19 8.52 -0.45 10.34
N VAL A 20 8.51 0.86 10.11
CA VAL A 20 9.46 1.54 9.23
C VAL A 20 10.23 2.58 10.03
N HIS A 21 11.55 2.55 9.88
CA HIS A 21 12.46 3.57 10.40
C HIS A 21 12.49 4.78 9.44
N LEU A 22 11.85 5.88 9.83
CA LEU A 22 11.66 7.09 9.02
C LEU A 22 12.97 7.74 8.54
N PRO A 23 14.06 7.81 9.34
CA PRO A 23 15.34 8.34 8.87
C PRO A 23 15.90 7.63 7.63
N ARG A 24 15.53 6.36 7.38
CA ARG A 24 15.92 5.66 6.14
C ARG A 24 15.28 6.30 4.91
N PHE A 25 14.01 6.71 5.01
CA PHE A 25 13.32 7.40 3.91
C PHE A 25 13.80 8.83 3.76
N ALA A 26 14.09 9.54 4.86
CA ALA A 26 14.70 10.87 4.82
C ALA A 26 16.04 10.84 4.08
N ARG A 27 16.97 9.95 4.47
CA ARG A 27 18.27 9.77 3.78
C ARG A 27 18.12 9.36 2.31
N LEU A 28 17.09 8.59 1.97
CA LEU A 28 16.81 8.21 0.58
C LEU A 28 16.41 9.42 -0.25
N LEU A 29 15.58 10.30 0.30
CA LEU A 29 15.21 11.57 -0.34
C LEU A 29 16.38 12.53 -0.43
N GLU A 30 17.24 12.61 0.59
CA GLU A 30 18.44 13.45 0.52
C GLU A 30 19.41 12.97 -0.55
N LYS A 31 19.68 11.65 -0.59
CA LYS A 31 20.61 11.04 -1.55
C LYS A 31 20.12 11.10 -2.99
N TYR A 32 18.81 10.94 -3.19
CA TYR A 32 18.16 10.95 -4.51
C TYR A 32 17.05 11.98 -4.51
N SER A 33 17.41 13.25 -4.34
CA SER A 33 16.42 14.31 -4.20
C SER A 33 15.53 14.43 -5.45
N PRO A 34 14.19 14.40 -5.29
CA PRO A 34 13.27 14.68 -6.40
C PRO A 34 13.36 16.13 -6.90
N LEU A 35 13.89 17.04 -6.07
CA LEU A 35 14.03 18.46 -6.39
C LEU A 35 15.25 18.71 -7.28
N ASP A 36 16.32 17.93 -7.10
CA ASP A 36 17.54 17.96 -7.92
C ASP A 36 17.36 17.17 -9.24
N PRO A 37 17.64 17.75 -10.42
CA PRO A 37 17.61 17.03 -11.70
C PRO A 37 18.40 15.71 -11.72
N ALA A 38 19.57 15.64 -11.07
CA ALA A 38 20.40 14.43 -11.05
C ALA A 38 19.79 13.31 -10.17
N GLY A 39 19.28 13.68 -8.99
CA GLY A 39 18.58 12.76 -8.08
C GLY A 39 17.22 12.28 -8.60
N ARG A 40 16.48 13.15 -9.31
CA ARG A 40 15.08 12.93 -9.72
C ARG A 40 14.85 11.67 -10.53
N LEU A 41 15.76 11.34 -11.46
CA LEU A 41 15.61 10.13 -12.28
C LEU A 41 15.70 8.86 -11.44
N THR A 42 16.67 8.80 -10.52
CA THR A 42 16.86 7.64 -9.63
C THR A 42 15.72 7.54 -8.63
N PHE A 43 15.28 8.67 -8.09
CA PHE A 43 14.10 8.74 -7.24
C PHE A 43 12.85 8.16 -7.92
N LYS A 44 12.60 8.58 -9.16
CA LYS A 44 11.47 8.07 -9.96
C LYS A 44 11.53 6.55 -10.11
N LYS A 45 12.71 6.00 -10.40
CA LYS A 45 12.91 4.54 -10.50
C LYS A 45 12.65 3.83 -9.18
N ILE A 46 13.04 4.42 -8.04
CA ILE A 46 12.78 3.86 -6.71
C ILE A 46 11.28 3.89 -6.40
N ALA A 47 10.62 5.04 -6.55
CA ALA A 47 9.20 5.19 -6.29
C ALA A 47 8.35 4.23 -7.15
N GLN A 48 8.74 4.02 -8.41
CA GLN A 48 8.08 3.06 -9.32
C GLN A 48 8.15 1.59 -8.85
N LYS A 49 9.04 1.23 -7.92
CA LYS A 49 9.11 -0.14 -7.39
C LYS A 49 8.02 -0.48 -6.37
N PHE A 50 7.41 0.52 -5.73
CA PHE A 50 6.47 0.24 -4.64
C PHE A 50 5.24 1.16 -4.61
N MET A 51 5.29 2.31 -5.29
CA MET A 51 4.17 3.23 -5.34
C MET A 51 3.36 3.01 -6.62
N HIS A 52 2.05 3.00 -6.49
CA HIS A 52 1.10 3.06 -7.59
C HIS A 52 1.13 4.42 -8.31
N GLU A 53 0.62 4.50 -9.54
CA GLU A 53 0.58 5.76 -10.30
C GLU A 53 -0.15 6.87 -9.56
N LYS A 54 -1.33 6.57 -9.00
CA LYS A 54 -2.11 7.51 -8.19
C LYS A 54 -1.32 8.05 -7.00
N GLU A 55 -0.57 7.17 -6.32
CA GLU A 55 0.26 7.54 -5.17
C GLU A 55 1.45 8.43 -5.57
N ARG A 56 2.08 8.13 -6.71
CA ARG A 56 3.17 8.94 -7.29
C ARG A 56 2.66 10.31 -7.76
N ALA A 57 1.46 10.37 -8.32
CA ALA A 57 0.82 11.62 -8.71
C ALA A 57 0.57 12.50 -7.49
N HIS A 58 0.02 11.94 -6.40
CA HIS A 58 -0.16 12.66 -5.15
C HIS A 58 1.16 13.13 -4.54
N LEU A 59 2.20 12.26 -4.53
CA LEU A 59 3.53 12.66 -4.06
C LEU A 59 4.11 13.83 -4.86
N ARG A 60 3.89 13.86 -6.18
CA ARG A 60 4.32 14.99 -7.02
C ARG A 60 3.58 16.28 -6.65
N ASN A 61 2.30 16.20 -6.29
CA ASN A 61 1.55 17.37 -5.83
C ASN A 61 2.13 17.89 -4.50
N LEU A 62 2.39 17.00 -3.53
CA LEU A 62 3.04 17.37 -2.27
C LEU A 62 4.42 18.03 -2.50
N LEU A 63 5.22 17.48 -3.41
CA LEU A 63 6.52 18.06 -3.78
C LEU A 63 6.40 19.47 -4.37
N ASN A 64 5.36 19.72 -5.19
CA ASN A 64 5.11 21.03 -5.78
C ASN A 64 4.59 22.04 -4.76
N GLU A 65 3.78 21.60 -3.80
CA GLU A 65 3.21 22.43 -2.74
C GLU A 65 4.29 22.85 -1.71
N GLU A 66 5.14 21.92 -1.30
CA GLU A 66 6.12 22.17 -0.23
C GLU A 66 7.41 22.80 -0.75
N GLN A 67 7.87 22.45 -1.97
CA GLN A 67 9.12 22.94 -2.59
C GLN A 67 10.42 22.65 -1.80
N HIS A 68 10.36 21.85 -0.74
CA HIS A 68 11.52 21.39 0.02
C HIS A 68 11.32 19.94 0.51
N LEU A 69 12.38 19.28 0.96
CA LEU A 69 12.26 17.96 1.59
C LEU A 69 11.77 18.13 3.03
N SER A 70 10.58 17.61 3.32
CA SER A 70 9.92 17.77 4.61
C SER A 70 9.63 16.42 5.29
N PRO A 71 9.27 16.45 6.59
CA PRO A 71 8.71 15.30 7.28
C PRO A 71 7.47 14.69 6.66
N SER A 72 6.57 15.49 6.08
CA SER A 72 5.36 14.95 5.42
C SER A 72 5.71 14.08 4.22
N LEU A 73 6.72 14.45 3.42
CA LEU A 73 7.12 13.70 2.24
C LEU A 73 7.65 12.30 2.58
N TYR A 74 8.64 12.22 3.49
CA TYR A 74 9.19 10.90 3.84
C TYR A 74 8.20 10.07 4.66
N ARG A 75 7.33 10.68 5.48
CA ARG A 75 6.24 9.95 6.18
C ARG A 75 5.22 9.40 5.20
N TYR A 76 4.85 10.15 4.17
CA TYR A 76 3.94 9.67 3.13
C TYR A 76 4.51 8.47 2.39
N MET A 77 5.78 8.55 1.95
CA MET A 77 6.46 7.43 1.28
C MET A 77 6.59 6.21 2.20
N ALA A 78 7.01 6.41 3.45
CA ALA A 78 7.13 5.36 4.44
C ALA A 78 5.79 4.71 4.75
N GLY A 79 4.71 5.49 4.84
CA GLY A 79 3.36 5.00 5.07
C GLY A 79 2.86 4.13 3.91
N ILE A 80 3.13 4.52 2.66
CA ILE A 80 2.82 3.65 1.51
C ILE A 80 3.59 2.34 1.62
N TRP A 81 4.91 2.41 1.81
CA TRP A 81 5.74 1.21 1.95
C TRP A 81 5.21 0.27 3.03
N ALA A 82 4.97 0.80 4.23
CA ALA A 82 4.49 0.03 5.37
C ALA A 82 3.14 -0.63 5.08
N LEU A 83 2.19 0.09 4.46
CA LEU A 83 0.91 -0.48 4.06
C LEU A 83 1.08 -1.59 3.04
N LYS A 84 1.94 -1.43 2.03
CA LYS A 84 2.16 -2.48 1.01
C LYS A 84 2.76 -3.76 1.61
N GLU A 85 3.76 -3.62 2.47
CA GLU A 85 4.35 -4.74 3.19
C GLU A 85 3.31 -5.45 4.07
N CYS A 86 2.50 -4.68 4.82
CA CYS A 86 1.40 -5.23 5.60
C CYS A 86 0.38 -5.98 4.74
N SER A 87 -0.03 -5.40 3.62
CA SER A 87 -1.01 -6.03 2.73
C SER A 87 -0.49 -7.30 2.10
N LEU A 88 0.79 -7.35 1.74
CA LEU A 88 1.39 -8.60 1.25
C LEU A 88 1.41 -9.67 2.34
N LYS A 89 1.78 -9.31 3.58
CA LYS A 89 1.72 -10.22 4.74
C LYS A 89 0.29 -10.74 4.96
N ALA A 90 -0.70 -9.85 4.95
CA ALA A 90 -2.11 -10.20 5.12
C ALA A 90 -2.63 -11.09 3.97
N LEU A 91 -2.26 -10.82 2.72
CA LEU A 91 -2.62 -11.66 1.57
C LEU A 91 -1.99 -13.05 1.68
N CYS A 92 -0.75 -13.16 2.16
CA CYS A 92 -0.06 -14.44 2.35
C CYS A 92 -0.72 -15.35 3.41
N CYS A 93 -1.63 -14.83 4.25
CA CYS A 93 -2.41 -15.66 5.17
C CYS A 93 -3.46 -16.53 4.45
N HIS A 94 -3.90 -16.11 3.25
CA HIS A 94 -4.97 -16.80 2.50
C HIS A 94 -4.53 -17.27 1.12
N ILE A 95 -3.61 -16.54 0.47
CA ILE A 95 -3.11 -16.82 -0.87
C ILE A 95 -1.67 -17.32 -0.74
N SER A 96 -1.37 -18.47 -1.36
CA SER A 96 0.00 -18.97 -1.43
C SER A 96 0.94 -17.93 -2.04
N LYS A 97 2.13 -17.75 -1.44
CA LYS A 97 3.17 -16.86 -1.97
C LYS A 97 3.57 -17.19 -3.41
N HIS A 98 3.45 -18.47 -3.80
CA HIS A 98 3.75 -18.92 -5.17
C HIS A 98 2.70 -18.48 -6.19
N ASP A 99 1.48 -18.21 -5.74
CA ASP A 99 0.38 -17.77 -6.59
C ASP A 99 0.33 -16.24 -6.72
N LEU A 100 0.82 -15.52 -5.70
CA LEU A 100 0.87 -14.06 -5.73
C LEU A 100 1.85 -13.55 -6.80
N PRO A 101 1.50 -12.46 -7.51
CA PRO A 101 2.48 -11.73 -8.31
C PRO A 101 3.69 -11.28 -7.48
N PRO A 102 4.84 -11.00 -8.10
CA PRO A 102 5.99 -10.47 -7.39
C PRO A 102 5.63 -9.24 -6.55
N ALA A 103 6.24 -9.08 -5.38
CA ALA A 103 5.93 -7.98 -4.44
C ALA A 103 5.88 -6.61 -5.14
N GLN A 104 6.85 -6.30 -6.00
CA GLN A 104 6.87 -5.07 -6.81
C GLN A 104 5.57 -4.85 -7.60
N VAL A 105 4.97 -5.91 -8.16
CA VAL A 105 3.70 -5.85 -8.90
C VAL A 105 2.53 -5.64 -7.96
N VAL A 106 2.48 -6.38 -6.85
CA VAL A 106 1.44 -6.20 -5.82
C VAL A 106 1.44 -4.73 -5.35
N TYR A 107 2.63 -4.18 -5.10
CA TYR A 107 2.80 -2.85 -4.53
C TYR A 107 2.44 -1.75 -5.51
N SER A 108 3.02 -1.81 -6.71
CA SER A 108 2.98 -0.70 -7.66
C SER A 108 1.82 -0.79 -8.65
N ARG A 109 1.17 -1.95 -8.80
CA ARG A 109 0.15 -2.21 -9.85
C ARG A 109 -1.18 -2.72 -9.32
N MET A 110 -1.19 -3.57 -8.29
CA MET A 110 -2.44 -4.17 -7.80
C MET A 110 -3.12 -3.35 -6.73
N LEU A 111 -2.35 -2.71 -5.84
CA LEU A 111 -2.88 -2.01 -4.70
C LEU A 111 -2.53 -0.53 -4.78
N TYR A 112 -3.38 0.35 -4.26
CA TYR A 112 -3.05 1.76 -4.02
C TYR A 112 -3.72 2.31 -2.76
N LYS A 113 -2.99 3.18 -2.06
CA LYS A 113 -3.46 3.96 -0.93
C LYS A 113 -4.28 5.14 -1.46
N THR A 114 -5.41 5.36 -0.83
CA THR A 114 -6.21 6.58 -0.94
C THR A 114 -6.59 7.05 0.47
N GLN A 115 -7.44 8.06 0.55
CA GLN A 115 -8.03 8.53 1.80
C GLN A 115 -9.48 8.93 1.55
N ASN A 116 -10.33 8.79 2.57
CA ASN A 116 -11.69 9.34 2.51
C ASN A 116 -11.68 10.86 2.77
N SER A 117 -12.86 11.47 2.74
CA SER A 117 -13.05 12.91 3.01
C SER A 117 -12.61 13.34 4.41
N ALA A 118 -12.58 12.42 5.37
CA ALA A 118 -12.08 12.66 6.73
C ALA A 118 -10.58 12.40 6.89
N GLY A 119 -9.84 12.15 5.79
CA GLY A 119 -8.40 11.87 5.82
C GLY A 119 -8.03 10.47 6.29
N VAL A 120 -9.01 9.59 6.55
CA VAL A 120 -8.76 8.21 6.98
C VAL A 120 -8.17 7.41 5.82
N PRO A 121 -7.02 6.75 6.00
CA PRO A 121 -6.38 5.99 4.94
C PRO A 121 -7.25 4.80 4.52
N LYS A 122 -7.25 4.52 3.22
CA LYS A 122 -7.83 3.32 2.63
C LYS A 122 -6.81 2.67 1.70
N LEU A 123 -6.91 1.36 1.54
CA LEU A 123 -6.15 0.62 0.55
C LEU A 123 -7.10 -0.12 -0.38
N GLU A 124 -6.94 0.12 -1.67
CA GLU A 124 -7.84 -0.37 -2.70
C GLU A 124 -7.10 -1.27 -3.68
N TYR A 125 -7.83 -2.25 -4.23
CA TYR A 125 -7.41 -3.03 -5.38
C TYR A 125 -7.68 -2.26 -6.67
N ASP A 126 -6.71 -2.18 -7.57
CA ASP A 126 -6.88 -1.54 -8.87
C ASP A 126 -7.73 -2.42 -9.78
N LYS A 127 -8.94 -1.94 -10.08
CA LYS A 127 -9.91 -2.62 -10.94
C LYS A 127 -9.38 -2.79 -12.37
N MET A 128 -8.43 -1.96 -12.80
CA MET A 128 -7.81 -2.05 -14.13
C MET A 128 -6.68 -3.08 -14.18
N PHE A 129 -6.25 -3.66 -13.05
CA PHE A 129 -5.10 -4.57 -12.99
C PHE A 129 -5.21 -5.74 -13.96
N GLU A 130 -6.38 -6.38 -14.08
CA GLU A 130 -6.55 -7.52 -14.98
C GLU A 130 -6.42 -7.11 -16.45
N GLN A 131 -6.94 -5.94 -16.81
CA GLN A 131 -6.87 -5.40 -18.17
C GLN A 131 -5.45 -4.94 -18.53
N GLU A 132 -4.76 -4.26 -17.61
CA GLU A 132 -3.43 -3.72 -17.85
C GLU A 132 -2.31 -4.77 -17.78
N TYR A 133 -2.52 -5.86 -17.04
CA TYR A 133 -1.51 -6.91 -16.86
C TYR A 133 -2.04 -8.31 -17.21
N PRO A 134 -2.35 -8.59 -18.50
CA PRO A 134 -2.90 -9.89 -18.94
C PRO A 134 -2.04 -11.10 -18.57
N LYS A 135 -0.73 -10.91 -18.36
CA LYS A 135 0.17 -11.98 -17.89
C LYS A 135 -0.22 -12.55 -16.52
N TYR A 136 -1.05 -11.85 -15.73
CA TYR A 136 -1.60 -12.32 -14.45
C TYR A 136 -3.05 -12.80 -14.56
N GLN A 137 -3.57 -13.07 -15.76
CA GLN A 137 -4.96 -13.51 -15.94
C GLN A 137 -5.31 -14.77 -15.15
N GLN A 138 -4.38 -15.73 -15.00
CA GLN A 138 -4.62 -16.93 -14.18
C GLN A 138 -4.83 -16.58 -12.70
N PHE A 139 -4.04 -15.63 -12.17
CA PHE A 139 -4.24 -15.11 -10.82
C PHE A 139 -5.60 -14.43 -10.69
N SER A 140 -5.97 -13.56 -11.64
CA SER A 140 -7.27 -12.88 -11.63
C SER A 140 -8.46 -13.86 -11.73
N LYS A 141 -8.35 -14.91 -12.54
CA LYS A 141 -9.38 -15.96 -12.62
C LYS A 141 -9.54 -16.73 -11.31
N LYS A 142 -8.43 -17.01 -10.61
CA LYS A 142 -8.44 -17.79 -9.36
C LYS A 142 -8.85 -16.95 -8.14
N TYR A 143 -8.43 -15.68 -8.09
CA TYR A 143 -8.55 -14.82 -6.90
C TYR A 143 -9.32 -13.52 -7.15
N GLY A 144 -9.83 -13.25 -8.35
CA GLY A 144 -10.50 -11.97 -8.65
C GLY A 144 -11.74 -11.71 -7.78
N SER A 145 -12.55 -12.76 -7.53
CA SER A 145 -13.71 -12.68 -6.64
C SER A 145 -13.34 -12.42 -5.18
N PHE A 146 -12.13 -12.78 -4.76
CA PHE A 146 -11.62 -12.50 -3.43
C PHE A 146 -11.48 -10.98 -3.22
N PHE A 147 -10.96 -10.25 -4.20
CA PHE A 147 -10.79 -8.79 -4.11
C PHE A 147 -12.10 -7.99 -4.21
N SER A 148 -13.19 -8.60 -4.71
CA SER A 148 -14.52 -7.97 -4.70
C SER A 148 -15.31 -8.24 -3.42
N THR A 149 -15.05 -9.36 -2.74
CA THR A 149 -15.73 -9.79 -1.51
C THR A 149 -14.98 -9.43 -0.24
N HIS A 150 -13.73 -8.99 -0.34
CA HIS A 150 -12.90 -8.60 0.79
C HIS A 150 -12.44 -7.15 0.67
N GLU A 151 -12.01 -6.59 1.80
CA GLU A 151 -11.34 -5.30 1.82
C GLU A 151 -10.26 -5.21 2.89
N PHE A 152 -9.38 -4.23 2.72
CA PHE A 152 -8.32 -3.91 3.66
C PHE A 152 -8.80 -2.83 4.64
N LEU A 153 -8.87 -3.16 5.91
CA LEU A 153 -8.94 -2.19 6.99
C LEU A 153 -7.53 -1.84 7.41
N VAL A 154 -7.17 -0.56 7.30
CA VAL A 154 -5.79 -0.11 7.47
C VAL A 154 -5.69 0.93 8.57
N SER A 155 -4.60 0.87 9.32
CA SER A 155 -4.23 1.88 10.29
C SER A 155 -2.76 2.23 10.15
N LEU A 156 -2.46 3.52 10.30
CA LEU A 156 -1.12 4.07 10.28
C LEU A 156 -0.94 4.91 11.53
N SER A 157 0.18 4.73 12.21
CA SER A 157 0.60 5.59 13.32
C SER A 157 2.08 5.87 13.19
N HIS A 158 2.52 7.01 13.69
CA HIS A 158 3.94 7.34 13.75
C HIS A 158 4.26 8.10 15.02
N ASP A 159 5.46 7.86 15.55
CA ASP A 159 6.05 8.67 16.60
C ASP A 159 7.56 8.75 16.41
N LYS A 160 8.12 9.95 16.63
CA LYS A 160 9.54 10.27 16.42
C LYS A 160 10.08 9.71 15.09
N ASP A 161 10.92 8.69 15.16
CA ASP A 161 11.67 8.10 14.05
C ASP A 161 11.01 6.85 13.46
N TYR A 162 9.83 6.45 13.94
CA TYR A 162 9.17 5.23 13.51
C TYR A 162 7.74 5.47 13.04
N LEU A 163 7.35 4.69 12.04
CA LEU A 163 5.98 4.56 11.57
C LEU A 163 5.59 3.09 11.63
N ILE A 164 4.41 2.79 12.17
CA ILE A 164 3.82 1.47 12.20
C ILE A 164 2.55 1.44 11.34
N ALA A 165 2.39 0.35 10.60
CA ALA A 165 1.19 0.04 9.84
C ALA A 165 0.60 -1.28 10.33
N ILE A 166 -0.74 -1.33 10.32
CA ILE A 166 -1.51 -2.55 10.56
C ILE A 166 -2.54 -2.65 9.45
N VAL A 167 -2.66 -3.83 8.85
CA VAL A 167 -3.66 -4.14 7.83
C VAL A 167 -4.39 -5.41 8.22
N ASN A 168 -5.71 -5.33 8.34
CA ASN A 168 -6.60 -6.48 8.44
C ASN A 168 -7.31 -6.66 7.10
N LEU A 169 -7.22 -7.86 6.55
CA LEU A 169 -7.99 -8.27 5.39
C LEU A 169 -9.25 -8.97 5.88
N VAL A 170 -10.41 -8.44 5.52
CA VAL A 170 -11.71 -8.84 6.07
C VAL A 170 -12.73 -9.08 4.99
N GLU A 171 -13.66 -10.00 5.23
CA GLU A 171 -14.87 -10.15 4.41
C GLU A 171 -15.71 -8.87 4.49
N ARG A 172 -16.28 -8.43 3.37
CA ARG A 172 -17.17 -7.27 3.26
C ARG A 172 -18.53 -7.52 3.88
#